data_AF-A0A1G4P9I4-F1
#
_entry.id   AF-A0A1G4P9I4-F1
#
_cell.length_a   1.000
_cell.length_b   1.000
_cell.length_c   1.000
_cell.angle_alpha   90.00
_cell.angle_beta   90.00
_cell.angle_gamma   90.00
#
_symmetry.space_group_name_H-M   'P 1'
#
loop_
_entity.id
_entity.type
_entity.pdbx_description
1 polymer ?
#
loop_
_entity_poly.entity_id
_entity_poly.type
_entity_poly.pdbx_seq_one_letter_code
_entity_poly.pdbx_strand_id
1 'polypeptide(L)' 'MVECPNCAKPTAFQRHCSHCGTILQHTAEEKFELLGEAVEKAIKKERQERKKKKRIKMLMGIAIILLAVYVGVKSVGA' A
#
# COMPACT_ATOMS: atom_id res chain seq x y z
N MET A 1 -5.69 24.61 -6.48
CA MET A 1 -5.97 24.67 -7.94
C MET A 1 -4.90 25.55 -8.55
N VAL A 2 -4.38 25.20 -9.72
CA VAL A 2 -3.30 25.94 -10.42
C VAL A 2 -3.88 26.57 -11.67
N GLU A 3 -3.46 27.78 -12.00
CA GLU A 3 -3.78 28.36 -13.31
C GLU A 3 -2.94 27.70 -14.39
N CYS A 4 -3.60 27.27 -15.48
CA CYS A 4 -2.87 26.71 -16.61
C CYS A 4 -2.18 27.85 -17.40
N PRO A 5 -0.87 27.79 -17.66
CA PRO A 5 -0.15 28.82 -18.39
C PRO A 5 -0.60 28.94 -19.86
N ASN A 6 -1.25 27.91 -20.41
CA ASN A 6 -1.72 27.91 -21.80
C ASN A 6 -3.14 28.46 -21.95
N CYS A 7 -4.07 28.07 -21.07
CA CYS A 7 -5.48 28.47 -21.21
C CYS A 7 -5.98 29.43 -20.12
N ALA A 8 -5.13 29.86 -19.19
CA ALA A 8 -5.43 30.76 -18.07
C ALA A 8 -6.63 30.34 -17.21
N LYS A 9 -7.03 29.06 -17.28
CA LYS A 9 -8.16 28.53 -16.51
C LYS A 9 -7.66 27.87 -15.23
N PRO A 10 -8.38 28.04 -14.11
CA PRO A 10 -8.10 27.30 -12.89
C PRO A 10 -8.31 25.81 -13.15
N THR A 11 -7.30 25.02 -12.79
CA THR A 11 -7.26 23.59 -13.02
C THR A 11 -6.87 22.86 -11.75
N ALA A 12 -7.37 21.63 -11.59
CA ALA A 12 -6.92 20.76 -10.52
C ALA A 12 -5.41 20.49 -10.65
N PHE A 13 -4.75 20.18 -9.53
CA PHE A 13 -3.36 19.75 -9.51
C PHE A 13 -3.22 18.39 -10.20
N GLN A 14 -2.96 18.41 -11.50
CA GLN A 14 -2.83 17.21 -12.34
C GLN A 14 -1.80 17.46 -13.44
N ARG A 15 -1.14 16.40 -13.89
CA ARG A 15 -0.09 16.46 -14.93
C ARG A 15 -0.55 17.11 -16.24
N HIS A 16 -1.84 17.00 -16.57
CA HIS A 16 -2.46 17.63 -17.73
C HIS A 16 -3.56 18.58 -17.29
N CYS A 17 -3.65 19.71 -17.99
CA CYS A 17 -4.77 20.60 -17.77
C CYS A 17 -6.09 19.93 -18.21
N SER A 18 -7.11 19.92 -17.35
CA SER A 18 -8.43 19.36 -17.64
C SER A 18 -9.20 20.11 -18.75
N HIS A 19 -8.77 21.32 -19.11
CA HIS A 19 -9.43 22.16 -20.12
C HIS A 19 -8.76 22.08 -21.48
N CYS A 20 -7.43 22.12 -21.53
CA CYS A 20 -6.68 22.20 -22.80
C CYS A 20 -5.72 21.03 -23.03
N GLY A 21 -5.58 20.11 -22.07
CA GLY A 21 -4.71 18.93 -22.18
C GLY A 21 -3.21 19.23 -22.11
N THR A 22 -2.80 20.50 -22.02
CA THR A 22 -1.38 20.87 -21.94
C THR A 22 -0.73 20.32 -20.67
N ILE A 23 0.51 19.85 -20.79
CA ILE A 23 1.30 19.35 -19.67
C ILE A 23 1.63 20.52 -18.74
N LEU A 24 1.20 20.42 -17.48
CA LEU A 24 1.55 21.37 -16.43
C LEU A 24 2.90 20.96 -15.82
N GLN A 25 3.88 21.87 -15.86
CA GLN A 25 5.13 21.66 -15.14
C GLN A 25 4.94 22.02 -13.67
N HIS A 26 4.69 20.99 -12.86
CA HIS A 26 4.64 21.12 -11.41
C HIS A 26 6.04 21.27 -10.80
N THR A 27 6.16 22.11 -9.78
CA THR A 27 7.38 22.20 -8.95
C THR A 27 7.62 20.89 -8.20
N ALA A 28 8.82 20.70 -7.66
CA ALA A 28 9.13 19.49 -6.90
C ALA A 28 8.16 19.32 -5.71
N GLU A 29 7.85 20.41 -5.00
CA GLU A 29 6.95 20.43 -3.85
C GLU A 29 5.54 19.95 -4.21
N GLU A 30 4.97 20.46 -5.30
CA GLU A 30 3.65 20.07 -5.79
C GLU A 30 3.59 18.59 -6.24
N LYS A 31 4.70 18.08 -6.80
CA LYS A 31 4.83 16.65 -7.13
C LYS A 31 4.91 15.78 -5.87
N PHE A 32 5.58 16.25 -4.83
CA PHE A 32 5.63 15.54 -3.54
C PHE A 32 4.27 15.53 -2.86
N GLU A 33 3.50 16.61 -2.94
CA GLU A 33 2.15 16.66 -2.40
C GLU A 33 1.20 15.66 -3.09
N LEU A 34 1.28 15.56 -4.42
CA LEU A 34 0.55 14.56 -5.21
C LEU A 34 0.94 13.11 -4.87
N LEU A 35 2.21 12.88 -4.57
CA LEU A 35 2.72 11.56 -4.22
C LEU A 35 2.52 11.23 -2.74
N GLY A 36 2.36 12.22 -1.87
CA GLY A 36 2.27 12.04 -0.42
C GLY A 36 1.17 11.08 -0.01
N GLU A 37 -0.06 11.31 -0.49
CA GLU A 37 -1.19 10.42 -0.18
C GLU A 37 -1.02 9.00 -0.76
N ALA A 38 -0.49 8.90 -1.98
CA ALA A 38 -0.29 7.62 -2.66
C ALA A 38 0.79 6.79 -1.96
N VAL A 39 1.88 7.44 -1.55
CA VAL A 39 2.98 6.85 -0.79
C VAL A 39 2.51 6.44 0.60
N GLU A 40 1.74 7.27 1.30
CA GLU A 40 1.20 6.92 2.61
C GLU A 40 0.27 5.69 2.55
N LYS A 41 -0.62 5.64 1.54
CA LYS A 41 -1.47 4.48 1.29
C LYS A 41 -0.64 3.22 0.97
N ALA A 42 0.40 3.35 0.14
CA ALA A 42 1.29 2.24 -0.19
C ALA A 42 2.04 1.70 1.03
N ILE A 43 2.59 2.59 1.87
CA ILE A 43 3.28 2.23 3.12
C ILE A 43 2.32 1.54 4.10
N LYS A 44 1.09 2.05 4.27
CA LYS A 44 0.06 1.41 5.11
C LYS A 44 -0.27 0.01 4.61
N LYS A 45 -0.41 -0.19 3.30
CA LYS A 45 -0.69 -1.50 2.70
C LYS A 45 0.44 -2.50 2.95
N GLU A 46 1.69 -2.12 2.67
CA GLU A 46 2.86 -2.96 2.96
C GLU A 46 2.93 -3.35 4.44
N ARG A 47 2.67 -2.40 5.34
CA ARG A 47 2.69 -2.65 6.78
C ARG A 47 1.64 -3.68 7.21
N GLN A 48 0.44 -3.61 6.63
CA GLN A 48 -0.61 -4.59 6.91
C GLN A 48 -0.27 -5.97 6.35
N GLU A 49 0.28 -6.07 5.14
CA GLU A 49 0.70 -7.34 4.55
C GLU A 49 1.80 -8.02 5.37
N ARG A 50 2.79 -7.26 5.84
CA ARG A 50 3.83 -7.78 6.74
C ARG A 50 3.24 -8.30 8.06
N LYS A 51 2.27 -7.59 8.65
CA LYS A 51 1.57 -8.04 9.87
C LYS A 51 0.76 -9.33 9.61
N LYS A 52 0.07 -9.44 8.48
CA LYS A 52 -0.70 -10.63 8.11
C LYS A 52 0.22 -11.83 7.90
N LYS A 53 1.33 -11.65 7.17
CA LYS A 53 2.33 -12.70 6.93
C LYS A 53 2.94 -13.24 8.23
N LYS A 54 3.25 -12.36 9.20
CA LYS A 54 3.72 -12.78 10.53
C LYS A 54 2.69 -13.63 11.28
N ARG A 55 1.42 -13.21 11.28
CA ARG A 55 0.34 -13.98 11.94
C ARG A 55 0.15 -15.36 11.31
N ILE A 56 0.13 -15.46 9.99
CA ILE A 56 -0.02 -16.74 9.28
C ILE A 56 1.16 -17.68 9.62
N LYS A 57 2.40 -17.16 9.62
CA LYS A 57 3.57 -17.97 10.00
C LYS A 57 3.46 -18.52 11.42
N MET A 58 3.02 -17.70 12.37
CA MET A 58 2.83 -18.14 13.76
C MET A 58 1.76 -19.24 13.88
N LEU A 59 0.61 -19.06 13.22
CA LEU A 59 -0.47 -20.05 13.21
C LEU A 59 -0.04 -21.38 12.57
N MET A 60 0.71 -21.32 11.47
CA MET A 60 1.28 -22.52 10.83
C MET A 60 2.23 -23.26 11.79
N GLY A 61 3.10 -22.54 12.50
CA GLY A 61 3.98 -23.13 13.52
C GLY A 61 3.20 -23.83 14.63
N ILE A 62 2.16 -23.18 15.17
CA ILE A 62 1.28 -23.77 16.19
C ILE A 62 0.59 -25.02 15.66
N ALA A 63 0.05 -24.99 14.44
CA ALA A 63 -0.61 -26.13 13.83
C ALA A 63 0.33 -27.34 13.67
N ILE A 64 1.58 -27.11 13.28
CA ILE A 64 2.60 -28.17 13.18
C ILE A 64 2.90 -28.78 14.55
N ILE A 65 3.05 -27.95 15.59
CA ILE A 65 3.30 -28.42 16.96
C ILE A 65 2.11 -29.26 17.46
N LEU A 66 0.88 -28.79 17.27
CA LEU A 66 -0.32 -29.51 17.67
C LEU A 66 -0.45 -30.86 16.96
N LEU A 67 -0.14 -30.91 15.66
CA LEU A 67 -0.11 -32.15 14.90
C LEU A 67 0.96 -33.12 15.43
N ALA A 68 2.16 -32.63 15.72
CA ALA A 68 3.23 -33.45 16.27
C ALA A 68 2.86 -34.03 17.65
N VAL A 69 2.24 -33.23 18.51
CA VAL A 69 1.73 -33.69 19.83
C VAL A 69 0.62 -34.72 19.65
N TYR A 70 -0.34 -34.49 18.75
CA TYR A 70 -1.43 -35.44 18.50
C TYR A 70 -0.91 -36.80 18.00
N VAL A 71 0.05 -36.79 17.06
CA VAL A 71 0.67 -38.02 16.56
C VAL A 71 1.47 -38.72 17.66
N GLY A 72 2.24 -37.97 18.46
CA GLY A 72 3.00 -38.50 19.59
C GLY A 72 2.12 -39.16 20.66
N VAL A 73 1.02 -38.53 21.05
CA VAL A 73 0.04 -39.11 22.01
C VAL A 73 -0.60 -40.37 21.42
N LYS A 74 -0.97 -40.36 20.13
CA LYS A 74 -1.56 -41.51 19.46
C LYS A 74 -0.61 -42.72 19.39
N SER A 75 0.70 -42.49 19.22
CA SER A 75 1.70 -43.57 19.17
C SER A 75 2.04 -44.19 20.53
N VAL A 76 1.77 -43.51 21.64
CA VAL A 76 2.06 -44.02 23.00
C VAL A 76 0.83 -44.69 23.63
N GLY A 77 -0.38 -44.39 23.13
CA GLY A 77 -1.64 -44.99 23.60
C GLY A 77 -2.13 -46.21 22.82
N ALA A 78 -1.37 -46.70 21.83
CA ALA A 78 -1.63 -47.94 21.09
C ALA A 78 -0.63 -49.02 21.51
#